data_AF-A0A951N9X1-F1
#
_entry.id   AF-A0A951N9X1-F1
#
_cell.length_a   1.000
_cell.length_b   1.000
_cell.length_c   1.000
_cell.angle_alpha   90.00
_cell.angle_beta   90.00
_cell.angle_gamma   90.00
#
_symmetry.space_group_name_H-M   'P 1'
#
loop_
_entity.id
_entity.type
_entity.pdbx_description
1 polymer ?
#
loop_
_entity_poly.entity_id
_entity_poly.type
_entity_poly.pdbx_seq_one_letter_code
_entity_poly.pdbx_strand_id
1 'polypeptide(L)'
;ASATSSPSGAASEATITALSTSGTPTDPTVTVTGTGFGARPDPDPATSPQGQEGCPAAPEEGNGFLYGENLYIQDTAAKVGAEEWTAGRNGGGIFACIALIIEEWTPTKVVFSFGNTFGKMIPENYYVMSDGDPLEVTLKGATMTGTARLSG
;
A
#
# COMPACT_ATOMS: atom_id res chain seq x y z
N ALA A 1 -42.34 21.63 11.99
CA ALA A 1 -40.95 21.39 11.56
C ALA A 1 -40.30 20.54 12.64
N SER A 2 -40.04 19.27 12.37
CA SER A 2 -39.38 18.38 13.34
C SER A 2 -37.99 18.10 12.78
N ALA A 3 -36.97 18.54 13.52
CA ALA A 3 -35.57 18.34 13.18
C ALA A 3 -35.23 16.85 13.31
N THR A 4 -34.76 16.24 12.22
CA THR A 4 -34.05 14.97 12.25
C THR A 4 -32.65 15.27 12.78
N SER A 5 -32.35 14.75 13.98
CA SER A 5 -30.98 14.64 14.46
C SER A 5 -30.34 13.47 13.73
N SER A 6 -29.50 13.75 12.73
CA SER A 6 -28.63 12.73 12.15
C SER A 6 -27.67 12.23 13.22
N PRO A 7 -27.48 10.90 13.41
CA PRO A 7 -26.35 10.42 14.18
C PRO A 7 -25.09 10.81 13.39
N SER A 8 -24.28 11.70 13.97
CA SER A 8 -22.88 11.85 13.58
C SER A 8 -22.23 10.51 13.91
N GLY A 9 -22.13 9.64 12.91
CA GLY A 9 -21.37 8.41 13.03
C GLY A 9 -19.93 8.83 13.30
N ALA A 10 -19.47 8.62 14.53
CA ALA A 10 -18.05 8.54 14.80
C ALA A 10 -17.50 7.56 13.76
N ALA A 11 -16.61 8.03 12.88
CA ALA A 11 -15.93 7.15 11.96
C ALA A 11 -15.27 6.09 12.84
N SER A 12 -15.77 4.85 12.79
CA SER A 12 -15.13 3.76 13.49
C SER A 12 -13.71 3.71 12.96
N GLU A 13 -12.73 3.97 13.83
CA GLU A 13 -11.33 3.90 13.47
C GLU A 13 -11.09 2.53 12.83
N ALA A 14 -10.39 2.50 11.71
CA ALA A 14 -10.15 1.24 11.02
C ALA A 14 -9.48 0.25 11.99
N THR A 15 -9.79 -1.03 11.86
CA THR A 15 -9.11 -2.08 12.63
C THR A 15 -8.71 -3.16 11.66
N ILE A 16 -7.42 -3.47 11.61
CA ILE A 16 -6.90 -4.57 10.80
C ILE A 16 -6.92 -5.82 11.68
N THR A 17 -7.47 -6.92 11.18
CA THR A 17 -7.55 -8.21 11.89
C THR A 17 -6.69 -9.29 11.24
N ALA A 18 -6.41 -9.18 9.93
CA ALA A 18 -5.42 -10.01 9.27
C ALA A 18 -4.73 -9.29 8.12
N LEU A 19 -3.47 -9.69 7.93
CA LEU A 19 -2.62 -9.33 6.81
C LEU A 19 -2.08 -10.63 6.22
N SER A 20 -2.26 -10.84 4.92
CA SER A 20 -1.67 -11.97 4.19
C SER A 20 -1.11 -11.52 2.86
N THR A 21 -0.08 -12.21 2.40
CA THR A 21 0.50 -12.03 1.07
C THR A 21 0.41 -13.32 0.27
N SER A 22 0.47 -13.22 -1.04
CA SER A 22 0.55 -14.33 -1.98
C SER A 22 1.28 -13.90 -3.26
N GLY A 23 1.49 -14.81 -4.20
CA GLY A 23 2.18 -14.50 -5.46
C GLY A 23 3.68 -14.76 -5.35
N THR A 24 4.47 -13.99 -6.10
CA THR A 24 5.93 -14.17 -6.23
C THR A 24 6.69 -12.96 -5.69
N PRO A 25 8.02 -13.06 -5.47
CA PRO A 25 8.81 -11.93 -4.99
C PRO A 25 8.76 -10.65 -5.83
N THR A 26 8.49 -10.78 -7.13
CA THR A 26 8.41 -9.67 -8.09
C THR A 26 6.98 -9.28 -8.47
N ASP A 27 6.01 -10.11 -8.10
CA ASP A 27 4.59 -9.89 -8.35
C ASP A 27 3.75 -10.41 -7.15
N PRO A 28 3.86 -9.76 -5.98
CA PRO A 28 3.09 -10.14 -4.81
C PRO A 28 1.74 -9.42 -4.76
N THR A 29 0.74 -10.12 -4.22
CA THR A 29 -0.56 -9.57 -3.85
C THR A 29 -0.65 -9.48 -2.34
N VAL A 30 -1.13 -8.36 -1.81
CA VAL A 30 -1.39 -8.14 -0.39
C VAL A 30 -2.88 -8.11 -0.16
N THR A 31 -3.35 -8.86 0.84
CA THR A 31 -4.72 -8.83 1.33
C THR A 31 -4.76 -8.38 2.78
N VAL A 32 -5.56 -7.36 3.05
CA VAL A 32 -5.81 -6.81 4.37
C VAL A 32 -7.28 -7.02 4.70
N THR A 33 -7.59 -7.65 5.83
CA THR A 33 -8.97 -7.80 6.32
C THR A 33 -9.14 -7.16 7.68
N GLY A 34 -10.37 -6.73 7.97
CA GLY A 34 -10.66 -5.96 9.16
C GLY A 34 -12.05 -5.34 9.14
N THR A 35 -12.20 -4.23 9.84
CA THR A 35 -13.45 -3.47 9.93
C THR A 35 -13.17 -1.98 9.87
N GLY A 36 -14.18 -1.17 9.56
CA GLY A 36 -14.06 0.29 9.57
C GLY A 36 -13.26 0.89 8.41
N PHE A 37 -12.96 0.12 7.35
CA PHE A 37 -12.16 0.65 6.22
C PHE A 37 -12.90 1.73 5.43
N GLY A 38 -14.25 1.72 5.46
CA GLY A 38 -15.08 2.70 4.77
C GLY A 38 -14.84 2.73 3.25
N ALA A 39 -14.96 3.90 2.64
CA ALA A 39 -14.68 4.10 1.22
C ALA A 39 -13.18 4.11 0.92
N ARG A 40 -12.79 3.70 -0.29
CA ARG A 40 -11.42 3.79 -0.78
C ARG A 40 -10.92 5.25 -0.71
N PRO A 41 -9.72 5.52 -0.18
CA PRO A 41 -9.15 6.86 -0.23
C PRO A 41 -8.86 7.27 -1.68
N ASP A 42 -9.06 8.55 -1.98
CA ASP A 42 -8.61 9.12 -3.24
C ASP A 42 -7.06 9.09 -3.31
N PRO A 43 -6.48 8.94 -4.52
CA PRO A 43 -5.06 9.09 -4.71
C PRO A 43 -4.51 10.43 -4.23
N ASP A 44 -3.33 10.40 -3.64
CA ASP A 44 -2.58 11.60 -3.22
C ASP A 44 -1.09 11.41 -3.55
N PRO A 45 -0.57 12.03 -4.63
CA PRO A 45 -1.27 12.92 -5.56
C PRO A 45 -2.26 12.19 -6.48
N ALA A 46 -3.07 12.95 -7.23
CA ALA A 46 -4.03 12.40 -8.21
C ALA A 46 -3.38 11.69 -9.42
N THR A 47 -2.05 11.73 -9.52
CA THR A 47 -1.23 11.15 -10.59
C THR A 47 -0.31 10.08 -10.03
N SER A 48 0.19 9.20 -10.91
CA SER A 48 1.14 8.16 -10.52
C SER A 48 2.52 8.75 -10.18
N PRO A 49 3.27 8.18 -9.21
CA PRO A 49 4.56 8.75 -8.78
C PRO A 49 5.67 8.71 -9.86
N GLN A 50 5.54 7.87 -10.89
CA GLN A 50 6.56 7.69 -11.91
C GLN A 50 6.89 9.01 -12.63
N GLY A 51 8.18 9.33 -12.71
CA GLY A 51 8.68 10.58 -13.29
C GLY A 51 8.57 11.81 -12.37
N GLN A 52 8.14 11.66 -11.12
CA GLN A 52 7.98 12.73 -10.12
C GLN A 52 8.91 12.50 -8.93
N GLU A 53 9.37 13.58 -8.28
CA GLU A 53 10.15 13.54 -7.02
C GLU A 53 11.34 12.55 -7.03
N GLY A 54 11.99 12.38 -8.19
CA GLY A 54 13.14 11.47 -8.35
C GLY A 54 12.77 10.02 -8.67
N CYS A 55 11.49 9.68 -8.75
CA CYS A 55 11.05 8.36 -9.15
C CYS A 55 11.28 8.10 -10.65
N PRO A 56 11.68 6.87 -11.01
CA PRO A 56 11.94 6.51 -12.39
C PRO A 56 10.69 6.67 -13.25
N ALA A 57 10.87 7.16 -14.47
CA ALA A 57 9.80 7.21 -15.46
C ALA A 57 9.44 5.78 -15.91
N ALA A 58 8.15 5.51 -16.06
CA ALA A 58 7.61 4.26 -16.59
C ALA A 58 6.36 4.57 -17.43
N PRO A 59 5.96 3.70 -18.37
CA PRO A 59 4.70 3.89 -19.11
C PRO A 59 3.51 4.00 -18.14
N GLU A 60 2.50 4.81 -18.47
CA GLU A 60 1.36 5.09 -17.57
C GLU A 60 0.56 3.83 -17.20
N GLU A 61 0.50 2.85 -18.09
CA GLU A 61 -0.23 1.60 -17.86
C GLU A 61 0.41 0.79 -16.72
N GLY A 62 -0.39 0.44 -15.71
CA GLY A 62 0.07 -0.39 -14.60
C GLY A 62 0.91 0.33 -13.55
N ASN A 63 0.96 1.67 -13.56
CA ASN A 63 1.75 2.42 -12.57
C ASN A 63 1.15 2.41 -11.16
N GLY A 64 -0.17 2.39 -11.03
CA GLY A 64 -0.87 2.52 -9.75
C GLY A 64 -0.79 3.94 -9.18
N PHE A 65 -1.12 4.08 -7.89
CA PHE A 65 -1.18 5.37 -7.20
C PHE A 65 -0.60 5.33 -5.79
N LEU A 66 -0.29 6.52 -5.28
CA LEU A 66 -0.07 6.75 -3.85
C LEU A 66 -1.40 7.14 -3.19
N TYR A 67 -1.57 6.81 -1.92
CA TYR A 67 -2.80 7.04 -1.13
C TYR A 67 -2.50 7.81 0.16
N GLY A 68 -1.41 8.57 0.15
CA GLY A 68 -0.97 9.38 1.28
C GLY A 68 -0.70 8.56 2.54
N GLU A 69 -1.13 9.06 3.69
CA GLU A 69 -1.05 8.35 4.97
C GLU A 69 -2.25 7.40 5.20
N ASN A 70 -3.17 7.29 4.24
CA ASN A 70 -4.38 6.47 4.37
C ASN A 70 -4.19 5.01 3.95
N LEU A 71 -3.24 4.72 3.08
CA LEU A 71 -2.87 3.36 2.73
C LEU A 71 -1.41 3.32 2.28
N TYR A 72 -0.58 2.59 3.02
CA TYR A 72 0.77 2.27 2.59
C TYR A 72 1.25 0.98 3.24
N ILE A 73 2.26 0.38 2.62
CA ILE A 73 2.97 -0.79 3.16
C ILE A 73 4.46 -0.50 3.19
N GLN A 74 5.11 -0.99 4.23
CA GLN A 74 6.55 -0.94 4.41
C GLN A 74 7.09 -2.36 4.50
N ASP A 75 8.14 -2.63 3.75
CA ASP A 75 9.03 -3.75 4.04
C ASP A 75 10.15 -3.23 4.93
N THR A 76 10.20 -3.77 6.14
CA THR A 76 11.13 -3.36 7.20
C THR A 76 12.33 -4.29 7.29
N ALA A 77 12.48 -5.23 6.33
CA ALA A 77 13.70 -6.02 6.21
C ALA A 77 14.81 -5.15 5.61
N ALA A 78 15.67 -4.60 6.48
CA ALA A 78 16.99 -4.16 6.06
C ALA A 78 17.86 -5.40 5.75
N LYS A 79 17.83 -5.89 4.51
CA LYS A 79 18.70 -6.98 4.05
C LYS A 79 19.93 -6.43 3.32
N VAL A 80 21.05 -7.13 3.41
CA VAL A 80 22.28 -6.73 2.70
C VAL A 80 22.00 -6.76 1.19
N GLY A 81 21.96 -5.59 0.55
CA GLY A 81 21.68 -5.43 -0.87
C GLY A 81 20.20 -5.25 -1.24
N ALA A 82 19.28 -5.16 -0.27
CA ALA A 82 17.90 -4.75 -0.47
C ALA A 82 17.57 -3.64 0.54
N GLU A 83 17.16 -2.48 0.04
CA GLU A 83 16.77 -1.37 0.90
C GLU A 83 15.38 -1.61 1.49
N GLU A 84 15.19 -1.18 2.75
CA GLU A 84 13.85 -1.00 3.29
C GLU A 84 13.06 -0.14 2.30
N TRP A 85 11.85 -0.57 1.96
CA TRP A 85 11.07 0.11 0.95
C TRP A 85 9.65 0.38 1.45
N THR A 86 9.10 1.48 0.97
CA THR A 86 7.72 1.88 1.24
C THR A 86 6.97 1.98 -0.08
N ALA A 87 5.72 1.51 -0.10
CA ALA A 87 4.83 1.62 -1.23
C ALA A 87 3.51 2.32 -0.86
N GLY A 88 2.98 3.13 -1.77
CA GLY A 88 1.70 3.82 -1.62
C GLY A 88 1.72 5.09 -0.79
N ARG A 89 2.87 5.46 -0.20
CA ARG A 89 2.96 6.61 0.71
C ARG A 89 3.34 7.92 0.02
N ASN A 90 2.54 8.94 0.27
CA ASN A 90 2.90 10.35 0.08
C ASN A 90 2.60 11.11 1.39
N GLY A 91 3.60 11.31 2.23
CA GLY A 91 3.39 11.91 3.55
C GLY A 91 4.44 11.53 4.57
N GLY A 92 4.53 12.28 5.67
CA GLY A 92 5.56 12.09 6.68
C GLY A 92 6.99 12.30 6.16
N GLY A 93 7.16 13.09 5.10
CA GLY A 93 8.45 13.31 4.43
C GLY A 93 8.86 12.21 3.44
N ILE A 94 7.98 11.25 3.15
CA ILE A 94 8.22 10.15 2.20
C ILE A 94 7.36 10.35 0.95
N PHE A 95 7.99 10.26 -0.22
CA PHE A 95 7.34 10.11 -1.52
C PHE A 95 7.75 8.76 -2.11
N ALA A 96 6.86 7.77 -2.07
CA ALA A 96 7.17 6.41 -2.48
C ALA A 96 7.19 6.26 -4.01
N CYS A 97 8.24 5.65 -4.56
CA CYS A 97 8.30 5.33 -6.00
C CYS A 97 7.59 4.02 -6.37
N ILE A 98 7.20 3.24 -5.37
CA ILE A 98 6.38 2.05 -5.54
C ILE A 98 4.93 2.47 -5.28
N ALA A 99 4.13 2.48 -6.34
CA ALA A 99 2.71 2.76 -6.23
C ALA A 99 1.91 1.48 -5.96
N LEU A 100 0.67 1.63 -5.51
CA LEU A 100 -0.25 0.52 -5.25
C LEU A 100 -1.35 0.49 -6.32
N ILE A 101 -1.67 -0.72 -6.77
CA ILE A 101 -2.82 -1.02 -7.63
C ILE A 101 -3.87 -1.67 -6.74
N ILE A 102 -4.98 -0.97 -6.48
CA ILE A 102 -6.08 -1.50 -5.69
C ILE A 102 -6.93 -2.42 -6.57
N GLU A 103 -6.94 -3.70 -6.26
CA GLU A 103 -7.67 -4.75 -6.99
C GLU A 103 -9.07 -4.95 -6.42
N GLU A 104 -9.20 -4.86 -5.09
CA GLU A 104 -10.48 -4.96 -4.39
C GLU A 104 -10.52 -3.98 -3.21
N TRP A 105 -11.66 -3.30 -3.02
CA TRP A 105 -11.90 -2.50 -1.83
C TRP A 105 -13.33 -2.68 -1.33
N THR A 106 -13.46 -3.06 -0.07
CA THR A 106 -14.72 -3.11 0.67
C THR A 106 -14.50 -2.53 2.08
N PRO A 107 -15.57 -2.26 2.85
CA PRO A 107 -15.44 -1.80 4.23
C PRO A 107 -14.68 -2.75 5.18
N THR A 108 -14.40 -3.99 4.77
CA THR A 108 -13.78 -5.04 5.59
C THR A 108 -12.62 -5.78 4.92
N LYS A 109 -12.30 -5.47 3.66
CA LYS A 109 -11.26 -6.14 2.88
C LYS A 109 -10.67 -5.20 1.84
N VAL A 110 -9.34 -5.17 1.76
CA VAL A 110 -8.58 -4.52 0.69
C VAL A 110 -7.62 -5.53 0.10
N VAL A 111 -7.57 -5.60 -1.23
CA VAL A 111 -6.59 -6.38 -1.97
C VAL A 111 -5.86 -5.43 -2.91
N PHE A 112 -4.53 -5.48 -2.89
CA PHE A 112 -3.72 -4.66 -3.78
C PHE A 112 -2.44 -5.37 -4.21
N SER A 113 -1.96 -4.98 -5.37
CA SER A 113 -0.66 -5.33 -5.93
C SER A 113 0.17 -4.06 -6.11
N PHE A 114 1.38 -4.20 -6.65
CA PHE A 114 2.33 -3.11 -6.79
C PHE A 114 2.41 -2.63 -8.24
N GLY A 115 2.70 -1.34 -8.40
CA GLY A 115 2.90 -0.73 -9.72
C GLY A 115 4.09 -1.31 -10.47
N ASN A 116 4.15 -1.04 -11.77
CA ASN A 116 5.12 -1.61 -12.71
C ASN A 116 6.61 -1.33 -12.39
N THR A 117 6.92 -0.45 -11.45
CA THR A 117 8.30 -0.27 -10.95
C THR A 117 8.74 -1.37 -9.98
N PHE A 118 7.80 -2.09 -9.36
CA PHE A 118 8.09 -3.19 -8.45
C PHE A 118 8.55 -4.44 -9.22
N GLY A 119 9.54 -5.15 -8.67
CA GLY A 119 10.10 -6.36 -9.28
C GLY A 119 10.83 -6.13 -10.60
N LYS A 120 11.06 -4.87 -11.01
CA LYS A 120 11.86 -4.53 -12.19
C LYS A 120 13.25 -4.12 -11.78
N MET A 121 14.24 -4.60 -12.52
CA MET A 121 15.60 -4.08 -12.44
C MET A 121 15.59 -2.68 -13.04
N ILE A 122 15.63 -1.67 -12.18
CA ILE A 122 15.78 -0.27 -12.56
C ILE A 122 17.22 0.12 -12.22
N PRO A 123 17.92 0.95 -13.02
CA PRO A 123 19.21 1.49 -12.62
C PRO A 123 19.09 2.04 -11.19
N GLU A 124 20.01 1.59 -10.31
CA GLU A 124 20.11 2.01 -8.91
C GLU A 124 19.07 1.43 -7.94
N ASN A 125 18.02 0.75 -8.39
CA ASN A 125 16.99 0.20 -7.50
C ASN A 125 16.37 -1.13 -7.99
N TYR A 126 16.23 -2.09 -7.07
CA TYR A 126 15.49 -3.33 -7.30
C TYR A 126 14.62 -3.64 -6.09
N TYR A 127 13.34 -3.27 -6.17
CA TYR A 127 12.37 -3.51 -5.10
C TYR A 127 11.72 -4.87 -5.27
N VAL A 128 11.89 -5.74 -4.28
CA VAL A 128 11.23 -7.05 -4.20
C VAL A 128 10.79 -7.31 -2.78
N MET A 129 9.78 -8.16 -2.63
CA MET A 129 9.36 -8.70 -1.35
C MET A 129 9.90 -10.13 -1.27
N SER A 130 10.71 -10.45 -0.27
CA SER A 130 11.16 -11.83 -0.08
C SER A 130 10.22 -12.57 0.85
N ASP A 131 10.12 -13.89 0.69
CA ASP A 131 9.49 -14.72 1.71
C ASP A 131 10.20 -14.53 3.06
N GLY A 132 9.42 -14.36 4.12
CA GLY A 132 9.92 -14.14 5.47
C GLY A 132 10.20 -12.68 5.84
N ASP A 133 10.04 -11.71 4.93
CA ASP A 133 10.27 -10.30 5.24
C ASP A 133 9.22 -9.75 6.23
N PRO A 134 9.63 -8.98 7.26
CA PRO A 134 8.71 -8.29 8.15
C PRO A 134 8.04 -7.12 7.42
N LEU A 135 6.72 -7.13 7.41
CA LEU A 135 5.90 -6.12 6.76
C LEU A 135 5.12 -5.30 7.78
N GLU A 136 4.92 -4.03 7.50
CA GLU A 136 3.99 -3.15 8.21
C GLU A 136 3.00 -2.55 7.21
N VAL A 137 1.71 -2.73 7.44
CA VAL A 137 0.65 -2.08 6.65
C VAL A 137 -0.07 -1.07 7.52
N THR A 138 -0.21 0.15 6.99
CA THR A 138 -1.07 1.17 7.57
C THR A 138 -2.27 1.40 6.66
N LEU A 139 -3.47 1.36 7.24
CA LEU A 139 -4.75 1.62 6.58
C LEU A 139 -5.59 2.52 7.47
N LYS A 140 -5.81 3.77 7.03
CA LYS A 140 -6.62 4.80 7.70
C LYS A 140 -6.30 4.95 9.18
N GLY A 141 -5.02 5.06 9.50
CA GLY A 141 -4.51 5.21 10.86
C GLY A 141 -4.35 3.90 11.65
N ALA A 142 -4.91 2.78 11.17
CA ALA A 142 -4.70 1.47 11.76
C ALA A 142 -3.42 0.84 11.19
N THR A 143 -2.58 0.29 12.06
CA THR A 143 -1.33 -0.36 11.65
C THR A 143 -1.31 -1.83 12.09
N MET A 144 -0.86 -2.71 11.20
CA MET A 144 -0.62 -4.12 11.51
C MET A 144 0.73 -4.55 10.95
N THR A 145 1.50 -5.26 11.76
CA THR A 145 2.70 -5.96 11.33
C THR A 145 2.38 -7.40 10.93
N GLY A 146 3.07 -7.91 9.92
CA GLY A 146 2.98 -9.29 9.49
C GLY A 146 4.31 -9.79 8.96
N THR A 147 4.28 -10.95 8.32
CA THR A 147 5.44 -11.49 7.62
C THR A 147 5.03 -11.91 6.23
N ALA A 148 5.82 -11.54 5.23
CA ALA A 148 5.65 -11.97 3.86
C ALA A 148 5.64 -13.51 3.80
N ARG A 149 4.63 -14.04 3.13
CA ARG A 149 4.45 -15.44 2.75
C ARG A 149 4.23 -15.47 1.25
N LEU A 150 5.23 -15.90 0.51
CA LEU A 150 5.21 -15.92 -0.95
C LEU A 150 5.49 -17.35 -1.45
N SER A 151 4.94 -17.68 -2.61
CA SER A 151 5.25 -18.94 -3.29
C SER A 151 6.40 -18.71 -4.28
N GLY A 152 7.49 -19.45 -4.09
CA GLY A 152 8.65 -19.51 -4.99
C GLY A 152 8.75 -20.84 -5.70
#